data_AF-A0A367A258-F1
#
_entry.id   AF-A0A367A258-F1
#
_cell.length_a   1.000
_cell.length_b   1.000
_cell.length_c   1.000
_cell.angle_alpha   90.00
_cell.angle_beta   90.00
_cell.angle_gamma   90.00
#
_symmetry.space_group_name_H-M   'P 1'
#
loop_
_entity.id
_entity.type
_entity.pdbx_description
1 polymer ?
#
loop_
_entity_poly.entity_id
_entity_poly.type
_entity_poly.pdbx_seq_one_letter_code
_entity_poly.pdbx_strand_id
1 'polypeptide(L)'
;MSSPALSRTRTVRSLRDGGPLPGAPSDRSPADGAELVETLTREVEQLRAAMASRATIEQAKGMLMLLTGCGEQVAFELLAHMSSHTHRKVRDVAEAITASACGHGRLPEDLSTILRDACPPEHRGG
;
A
#
# COMPACT_ATOMS: atom_id res chain seq x y z
N MET A 1 -50.30 79.41 -16.41
CA MET A 1 -50.18 78.80 -15.06
C MET A 1 -49.06 77.78 -15.14
N SER A 2 -47.84 78.20 -14.80
CA SER A 2 -47.21 78.07 -13.47
C SER A 2 -46.52 76.72 -13.27
N SER A 3 -45.24 76.72 -13.66
CA SER A 3 -44.06 76.38 -12.84
C SER A 3 -43.85 74.97 -12.24
N PRO A 4 -42.57 74.63 -11.96
CA PRO A 4 -41.99 73.29 -12.03
C PRO A 4 -41.53 72.73 -10.66
N ALA A 5 -40.99 71.50 -10.62
CA ALA A 5 -40.06 71.03 -9.58
C ALA A 5 -39.33 69.77 -10.10
N LEU A 6 -38.04 69.85 -10.44
CA LEU A 6 -36.86 69.64 -9.57
C LEU A 6 -36.69 68.22 -9.00
N SER A 7 -35.54 67.65 -9.39
CA SER A 7 -34.71 66.72 -8.63
C SER A 7 -35.19 65.28 -8.44
N ARG A 8 -34.39 64.34 -8.96
CA ARG A 8 -33.50 63.54 -8.09
C ARG A 8 -32.61 62.64 -8.93
N THR A 9 -31.37 63.07 -9.12
CA THR A 9 -30.25 62.19 -9.45
C THR A 9 -30.09 61.21 -8.28
N ARG A 10 -30.52 59.95 -8.45
CA ARG A 10 -30.27 58.90 -7.45
C ARG A 10 -29.00 58.17 -7.85
N THR A 11 -27.88 58.62 -7.28
CA THR A 11 -26.61 57.90 -7.25
C THR A 11 -26.83 56.53 -6.62
N VAL A 12 -26.54 55.45 -7.35
CA VAL A 12 -26.50 54.09 -6.78
C VAL A 12 -25.21 53.97 -5.98
N ARG A 13 -25.32 54.06 -4.65
CA ARG A 13 -24.21 53.88 -3.72
C ARG A 13 -23.76 52.42 -3.75
N SER A 14 -22.52 52.23 -4.20
CA SER A 14 -21.69 51.03 -4.15
C SER A 14 -22.02 50.07 -3.00
N LEU A 15 -22.55 48.89 -3.34
CA LEU A 15 -22.63 47.70 -2.49
C LEU A 15 -21.23 47.08 -2.35
N ARG A 16 -20.35 47.74 -1.60
CA ARG A 16 -19.05 47.18 -1.15
C ARG A 16 -18.98 47.10 0.38
N ASP A 17 -20.09 46.76 1.04
CA ASP A 17 -20.11 46.38 2.45
C ASP A 17 -20.67 44.96 2.57
N GLY A 18 -19.94 44.01 1.99
CA GLY A 18 -20.06 42.60 2.35
C GLY A 18 -18.96 42.27 3.34
N GLY A 19 -19.23 42.45 4.64
CA GLY A 19 -18.34 41.96 5.68
C GLY A 19 -18.15 40.44 5.57
N PRO A 20 -17.02 39.88 6.06
CA PRO A 20 -16.75 38.46 5.93
C PRO A 20 -17.86 37.63 6.57
N LEU A 21 -18.32 36.58 5.88
CA LEU A 21 -19.26 35.62 6.41
C LEU A 21 -18.71 34.99 7.70
N PRO A 22 -19.40 35.09 8.84
CA PRO A 22 -18.95 34.45 10.08
C PRO A 22 -19.10 32.93 9.93
N GLY A 23 -17.99 32.21 10.05
CA GLY A 23 -17.98 30.75 10.15
C GLY A 23 -17.45 29.96 8.95
N ALA A 24 -16.93 30.62 7.90
CA ALA A 24 -16.03 29.90 7.01
C ALA A 24 -14.79 29.46 7.84
N PRO A 25 -14.32 28.20 7.76
CA PRO A 25 -13.06 27.82 8.38
C PRO A 25 -11.92 28.52 7.63
N SER A 26 -11.68 29.79 7.99
CA SER A 26 -10.73 30.70 7.36
C SER A 26 -9.27 30.41 7.71
N ASP A 27 -9.00 29.33 8.45
CA ASP A 27 -7.71 29.11 9.09
C ASP A 27 -7.07 27.76 8.76
N ARG A 28 -7.57 27.03 7.76
CA ARG A 28 -6.77 25.92 7.20
C ARG A 28 -5.62 26.52 6.43
N SER A 29 -4.46 26.57 7.07
CA SER A 29 -3.24 27.01 6.44
C SER A 29 -2.88 26.03 5.33
N PRO A 30 -2.31 26.50 4.19
CA PRO A 30 -1.70 25.62 3.20
C PRO A 30 -0.70 24.62 3.82
N ALA A 31 -0.09 24.99 4.96
CA ALA A 31 0.80 24.14 5.74
C ALA A 31 0.08 22.90 6.32
N ASP A 32 -1.13 23.06 6.87
CA ASP A 32 -1.91 21.94 7.45
C ASP A 32 -2.33 20.95 6.36
N GLY A 33 -2.64 21.46 5.16
CA GLY A 33 -2.91 20.64 3.99
C GLY A 33 -1.69 19.86 3.53
N ALA A 34 -0.52 20.49 3.52
CA ALA A 34 0.74 19.85 3.15
C ALA A 34 1.13 18.74 4.15
N GLU A 35 1.00 18.99 5.45
CA GLU A 35 1.30 18.01 6.51
C GLU A 35 0.36 16.80 6.45
N LEU A 36 -0.93 17.03 6.20
CA LEU A 36 -1.91 15.95 6.01
C LEU A 36 -1.58 15.11 4.76
N VAL A 37 -1.25 15.76 3.64
CA VAL A 37 -0.85 15.06 2.40
C VAL A 37 0.41 14.23 2.63
N GLU A 38 1.39 14.76 3.34
CA GLU A 38 2.63 14.05 3.66
C GLU A 38 2.36 12.81 4.53
N THR A 39 1.51 12.95 5.55
CA THR A 39 1.10 11.85 6.44
C THR A 39 0.38 10.75 5.67
N LEU A 40 -0.63 11.11 4.86
CA LEU A 40 -1.37 10.14 4.06
C LEU A 40 -0.48 9.46 3.00
N THR A 41 0.48 10.20 2.42
CA THR A 41 1.43 9.63 1.47
C THR A 41 2.28 8.55 2.13
N ARG A 42 2.79 8.80 3.35
CA ARG A 42 3.54 7.79 4.12
C ARG A 42 2.69 6.57 4.46
N GLU A 43 1.45 6.76 4.88
CA GLU A 43 0.55 5.62 5.17
C GLU A 43 0.31 4.78 3.93
N VAL A 44 0.05 5.42 2.78
CA VAL A 44 -0.14 4.72 1.49
C VAL A 44 1.12 3.94 1.10
N GLU A 45 2.31 4.50 1.29
CA GLU A 45 3.58 3.81 1.02
C GLU A 45 3.78 2.59 1.92
N GLN A 46 3.50 2.72 3.22
CA GLN A 46 3.60 1.62 4.18
C GLN A 46 2.61 0.48 3.85
N LEU A 47 1.37 0.82 3.51
CA LEU A 47 0.36 -0.15 3.09
C LEU A 47 0.76 -0.85 1.79
N ARG A 48 1.27 -0.10 0.80
CA ARG A 48 1.77 -0.68 -0.45
C ARG A 48 2.93 -1.64 -0.20
N ALA A 49 3.88 -1.27 0.66
CA ALA A 49 5.00 -2.13 1.03
C ALA A 49 4.53 -3.41 1.73
N ALA A 50 3.58 -3.30 2.66
CA ALA A 50 2.99 -4.46 3.34
C ALA A 50 2.26 -5.40 2.36
N MET A 51 1.48 -4.82 1.43
CA MET A 51 0.77 -5.58 0.38
C MET A 51 1.72 -6.27 -0.59
N ALA A 52 2.77 -5.58 -1.04
CA ALA A 52 3.78 -6.17 -1.90
C ALA A 52 4.47 -7.36 -1.21
N SER A 53 4.83 -7.22 0.07
CA SER A 53 5.41 -8.32 0.84
C SER A 53 4.45 -9.50 0.97
N ARG A 54 3.15 -9.25 1.18
CA ARG A 54 2.14 -10.31 1.28
C ARG A 54 1.98 -11.03 -0.07
N ALA A 55 1.89 -10.27 -1.17
CA ALA A 55 1.76 -10.84 -2.51
C ALA A 55 2.91 -11.79 -2.86
N THR A 56 4.16 -11.38 -2.58
CA THR A 56 5.33 -12.23 -2.87
C THR A 56 5.36 -13.50 -2.02
N ILE A 57 4.97 -13.42 -0.74
CA ILE A 57 4.88 -14.60 0.13
C ILE A 57 3.83 -15.58 -0.37
N GLU A 58 2.65 -15.10 -0.77
CA GLU A 58 1.59 -15.95 -1.31
C GLU A 58 1.98 -16.59 -2.65
N GLN A 59 2.71 -15.88 -3.52
CA GLN A 59 3.25 -16.47 -4.75
C GLN A 59 4.23 -17.60 -4.47
N ALA A 60 5.18 -17.38 -3.55
CA ALA A 60 6.15 -18.39 -3.16
C ALA A 60 5.47 -19.62 -2.53
N LYS A 61 4.45 -19.42 -1.68
CA LYS A 61 3.62 -20.52 -1.15
C LYS A 61 3.01 -21.34 -2.27
N GLY A 62 2.37 -20.70 -3.25
CA GLY A 62 1.76 -21.38 -4.39
C GLY A 62 2.77 -22.20 -5.21
N MET A 63 3.98 -21.66 -5.44
CA MET A 63 5.06 -22.39 -6.11
C MET A 63 5.51 -23.60 -5.30
N LEU A 64 5.68 -23.47 -3.98
CA LEU A 64 6.07 -24.58 -3.11
C LEU A 64 4.99 -25.66 -3.06
N MET A 65 3.71 -25.29 -3.03
CA MET A 65 2.60 -26.24 -3.12
C MET A 65 2.68 -27.05 -4.43
N LEU A 66 2.97 -26.40 -5.56
CA LEU A 66 3.13 -27.08 -6.85
C LEU A 66 4.37 -27.98 -6.90
N LEU A 67 5.49 -27.54 -6.32
CA LEU A 67 6.76 -28.28 -6.35
C LEU A 67 6.78 -29.48 -5.40
N THR A 68 6.05 -29.42 -4.29
CA THR A 68 6.08 -30.43 -3.22
C THR A 68 4.78 -31.23 -3.10
N GLY A 69 3.70 -30.80 -3.75
CA GLY A 69 2.37 -31.40 -3.63
C GLY A 69 1.70 -31.16 -2.27
N CYS A 70 2.25 -30.27 -1.43
CA CYS A 70 1.72 -30.02 -0.10
C CYS A 70 0.56 -28.99 -0.10
N GLY A 71 -0.19 -28.97 1.00
CA GLY A 71 -1.22 -27.95 1.24
C GLY A 71 -0.64 -26.60 1.67
N GLU A 72 -1.49 -25.57 1.67
CA GLU A 72 -1.11 -24.18 1.96
C GLU A 72 -0.37 -24.00 3.30
N GLN A 73 -0.86 -24.64 4.36
CA GLN A 73 -0.28 -24.54 5.70
C GLN A 73 1.16 -25.07 5.74
N VAL A 74 1.38 -26.24 5.13
CA VAL A 74 2.70 -26.88 5.06
C VAL A 74 3.66 -26.04 4.21
N ALA A 75 3.18 -25.43 3.12
CA ALA A 75 3.99 -24.54 2.30
C ALA A 75 4.45 -23.29 3.09
N PHE A 76 3.57 -22.72 3.92
CA PHE A 76 3.94 -21.59 4.77
C PHE A 76 4.93 -21.99 5.86
N GLU A 77 4.74 -23.15 6.50
CA GLU A 77 5.68 -23.70 7.48
C GLU A 77 7.05 -23.96 6.86
N LEU A 78 7.11 -24.44 5.63
CA LEU A 78 8.36 -24.62 4.89
C LEU A 78 9.07 -23.28 4.65
N LEU A 79 8.35 -22.21 4.25
CA LEU A 79 8.94 -20.87 4.13
C LEU A 79 9.48 -20.36 5.46
N ALA A 80 8.74 -20.55 6.55
CA ALA A 80 9.18 -20.15 7.89
C ALA A 80 10.43 -20.94 8.33
N HIS A 81 10.46 -22.24 8.05
CA HIS A 81 11.60 -23.11 8.33
C HIS A 81 12.85 -22.70 7.54
N MET A 82 12.70 -22.42 6.24
CA MET A 82 13.78 -21.91 5.39
C MET A 82 14.29 -20.55 5.90
N SER A 83 13.38 -19.66 6.31
CA SER A 83 13.72 -18.36 6.91
C SER A 83 14.52 -18.50 8.20
N SER A 84 14.08 -19.38 9.12
CA SER A 84 14.78 -19.59 10.40
C SER A 84 16.16 -20.22 10.20
N HIS A 85 16.28 -21.20 9.31
CA HIS A 85 17.54 -21.92 9.05
C HIS A 85 18.58 -21.05 8.32
N THR A 86 18.13 -20.11 7.49
CA THR A 86 19.03 -19.21 6.74
C THR A 86 19.20 -17.85 7.38
N HIS A 87 18.53 -17.58 8.51
CA HIS A 87 18.51 -16.27 9.19
C HIS A 87 18.11 -15.10 8.27
N ARG A 88 17.24 -15.37 7.29
CA ARG A 88 16.72 -14.37 6.34
C ARG A 88 15.28 -14.05 6.66
N LYS A 89 14.82 -12.84 6.31
CA LYS A 89 13.39 -12.51 6.44
C LYS A 89 12.60 -13.41 5.50
N VAL A 90 11.42 -13.85 5.92
CA VAL A 90 10.52 -14.70 5.10
C VAL A 90 10.27 -14.10 3.72
N ARG A 91 10.09 -12.77 3.63
CA ARG A 91 9.91 -12.07 2.34
C ARG A 91 11.12 -12.23 1.41
N ASP A 92 12.35 -12.19 1.95
CA ASP A 92 13.57 -12.27 1.16
C ASP A 92 13.79 -13.72 0.67
N VAL A 93 13.30 -14.71 1.43
CA VAL A 93 13.26 -16.13 1.00
C VAL A 93 12.22 -16.31 -0.10
N ALA A 94 11.01 -15.76 0.08
CA ALA A 94 9.95 -15.80 -0.92
C ALA A 94 10.38 -15.16 -2.24
N GLU A 95 11.04 -14.00 -2.18
CA GLU A 95 11.62 -13.34 -3.37
C GLU A 95 12.64 -14.23 -4.08
N ALA A 96 13.53 -14.90 -3.35
CA ALA A 96 14.52 -15.80 -3.95
C ALA A 96 13.88 -17.01 -4.66
N ILE A 97 12.83 -17.58 -4.05
CA ILE A 97 12.06 -18.68 -4.65
C ILE A 97 11.34 -18.21 -5.91
N THR A 98 10.60 -17.10 -5.82
CA THR A 98 9.86 -16.53 -6.96
C THR A 98 10.80 -16.14 -8.10
N ALA A 99 11.92 -15.48 -7.81
CA ALA A 99 12.91 -15.11 -8.82
C ALA A 99 13.51 -16.36 -9.50
N SER A 100 13.84 -17.40 -8.73
CA SER A 100 14.37 -18.64 -9.29
C SER A 100 13.34 -19.36 -10.16
N ALA A 101 12.07 -19.42 -9.73
CA ALA A 101 11.00 -20.06 -10.48
C ALA A 101 10.69 -19.33 -11.80
N CYS A 102 10.82 -18.00 -11.82
CA CYS A 102 10.68 -17.17 -13.03
C CYS A 102 11.93 -17.16 -13.92
N GLY A 103 12.98 -17.92 -13.58
CA GLY A 103 14.21 -17.99 -14.37
C GLY A 103 15.13 -16.77 -14.24
N HIS A 104 14.95 -15.94 -13.23
CA HIS A 104 15.76 -14.74 -12.97
C HIS A 104 17.02 -15.00 -12.14
N GLY A 105 17.34 -16.27 -11.88
CA GLY A 105 18.53 -16.66 -11.14
C GLY A 105 18.43 -18.11 -10.66
N ARG A 106 19.50 -18.59 -10.02
CA ARG A 106 19.50 -19.85 -9.29
C ARG A 106 19.08 -19.58 -7.84
N LEU A 107 18.26 -20.47 -7.27
CA LEU A 107 17.98 -20.48 -5.86
C LEU A 107 19.29 -20.64 -5.05
N PRO A 108 19.52 -19.83 -4.00
CA PRO A 108 20.66 -19.99 -3.09
C PRO A 108 20.80 -21.43 -2.57
N GLU A 109 22.02 -21.91 -2.41
CA GLU A 109 22.29 -23.34 -2.19
C GLU A 109 21.79 -23.86 -0.84
N ASP A 110 21.80 -23.01 0.18
CA ASP A 110 21.18 -23.27 1.48
C ASP A 110 19.67 -23.52 1.34
N LEU A 111 18.97 -22.67 0.58
CA LEU A 111 17.54 -22.83 0.30
C LEU A 111 17.24 -24.03 -0.62
N SER A 112 18.09 -24.30 -1.62
CA SER A 112 17.92 -25.43 -2.54
C SER A 112 18.12 -26.77 -1.84
N THR A 113 19.00 -26.83 -0.84
CA THR A 113 19.24 -28.01 -0.01
C THR A 113 18.02 -28.29 0.84
N ILE A 114 17.52 -27.29 1.58
CA ILE A 114 16.32 -27.44 2.41
C ILE A 114 15.10 -27.88 1.57
N LEU A 115 14.91 -27.29 0.38
CA LEU A 115 13.78 -27.64 -0.48
C LEU A 115 13.88 -29.09 -1.01
N ARG A 116 15.08 -29.58 -1.30
CA ARG A 116 15.30 -30.99 -1.67
C ARG A 116 15.02 -31.93 -0.51
N ASP A 117 15.46 -31.57 0.70
CA ASP A 117 15.28 -32.37 1.91
C ASP A 117 13.82 -32.39 2.39
N ALA A 118 13.08 -31.30 2.14
CA ALA A 118 11.66 -31.18 2.44
C ALA A 118 10.77 -32.02 1.50
N CYS A 119 11.32 -32.57 0.41
CA CYS A 119 10.58 -33.38 -0.54
C CYS A 119 10.80 -34.90 -0.31
N PRO A 120 10.07 -35.53 0.64
CA PRO A 120 9.72 -36.96 0.58
C PRO A 120 8.28 -37.30 1.07
N PRO A 121 7.77 -38.53 0.83
CA PRO A 121 6.62 -38.84 -0.04
C PRO A 121 5.22 -38.56 0.55
N GLU A 122 4.31 -38.11 -0.32
CA GLU A 122 2.86 -38.39 -0.35
C GLU A 122 2.14 -38.36 1.02
N HIS A 123 1.80 -37.18 1.53
CA HIS A 123 0.73 -37.07 2.52
C HIS A 123 -0.61 -37.29 1.82
N ARG A 124 -0.99 -38.57 1.67
CA ARG A 124 -2.34 -39.00 1.28
C ARG A 124 -3.34 -38.33 2.24
N GLY A 125 -4.06 -37.35 1.70
CA GLY A 125 -5.12 -36.63 2.41
C GLY A 125 -6.14 -37.59 3.02
N GLY A 126 -6.54 -37.27 4.25
CA GLY A 126 -7.76 -37.76 4.88
C GLY A 126 -8.91 -36.79 4.65
#